data_AF-E5XLR7-F1
#
_entry.id   AF-E5XLR7-F1
#
_cell.length_a   1.000
_cell.length_b   1.000
_cell.length_c   1.000
_cell.angle_alpha   90.00
_cell.angle_beta   90.00
_cell.angle_gamma   90.00
#
_symmetry.space_group_name_H-M   'P 1'
#
loop_
_entity.id
_entity.type
_entity.pdbx_description
1 polymer ?
#
loop_
_entity_poly.entity_id
_entity_poly.type
_entity_poly.pdbx_seq_one_letter_code
_entity_poly.pdbx_strand_id
1 'polypeptide(L)'
;MAHNPETVSRFATCCLALGLPVRGRRRPADLAAARSGFAALARTAHDSCDAWVGLAASGDLSLPVLESAVANSANSGELSREIGLGPDALGFRYESGLYLRLRAADPAGLRLALAAALAENGKLEQAHEIAEKVAKEHPERFDARWTQAAICYRAARWPDVVALLTPVVADSADLDPASAHAARISLGIALARLGMHTPALSHLDEHQGPIAVAATDGALARALCLRALGDEDGALEGLHELYAADPGNAQAEHALGDASFGLPTTTAARIDARTDPWDPDTEPDEDSHIDPAAAERKAALLSIAEHELDQFIGLDEVKDQVARLKSSVAMALRRQERGLAVGQRAHHLVFAGPPGTGKTTIARVVAKIYCGLGLLKKETIREVHRPDLVGQHIGETEAKTNAVIDSALDGVLFLDEAYSLVSTGAKNDFGLVAIDTLLARMENDRDRLVVIIAGYRAELDLFLSANEGLRSRFTRSIAFPSYAPAELVEIAVRLAHSRDSLFDEPAQAELAQVLGRLATGTTPDHNGTPRPSIDIAGNGRFVRNLVERSEEEREHRLDHAENVDDFTDEELMTITIDDVRRAETILLRGLGLETNA
;
A
#
# COMPACT_ATOMS: atom_id res chain seq x y z
N MET A 1 -43.37 39.20 18.20
CA MET A 1 -44.33 39.66 19.23
C MET A 1 -43.53 40.35 20.31
N ALA A 2 -43.98 41.46 20.90
CA ALA A 2 -43.23 42.08 21.99
C ALA A 2 -43.25 41.15 23.22
N HIS A 3 -42.08 40.75 23.72
CA HIS A 3 -42.00 39.90 24.90
C HIS A 3 -42.51 40.64 26.16
N ASN A 4 -42.97 39.89 27.16
CA ASN A 4 -43.40 40.47 28.44
C ASN A 4 -42.24 41.30 29.04
N PRO A 5 -42.44 42.60 29.39
CA PRO A 5 -41.40 43.46 29.97
C PRO A 5 -40.66 42.85 31.17
N GLU A 6 -41.34 42.00 31.95
CA GLU A 6 -40.72 41.28 33.05
C GLU A 6 -39.69 40.24 32.58
N THR A 7 -39.98 39.53 31.47
CA THR A 7 -39.06 38.56 30.85
C THR A 7 -37.80 39.26 30.34
N VAL A 8 -37.96 40.41 29.67
CA VAL A 8 -36.86 41.23 29.16
C VAL A 8 -35.98 41.77 30.29
N SER A 9 -36.60 42.21 31.39
CA SER A 9 -35.87 42.70 32.57
C SER A 9 -35.11 41.59 33.29
N ARG A 10 -35.72 40.40 33.43
CA ARG A 10 -35.05 39.22 34.00
C ARG A 10 -33.90 38.77 33.12
N PHE A 11 -34.10 38.69 31.80
CA PHE A 11 -33.05 38.37 30.84
C PHE A 11 -31.86 39.33 30.93
N ALA A 12 -32.10 40.66 30.93
CA ALA A 12 -31.06 41.65 31.12
C ALA A 12 -30.26 41.45 32.42
N THR A 13 -30.94 41.08 33.50
CA THR A 13 -30.30 40.81 34.80
C THR A 13 -29.42 39.56 34.73
N CYS A 14 -29.88 38.51 34.05
CA CYS A 14 -29.12 37.27 33.85
C CYS A 14 -27.89 37.51 32.95
N CYS A 15 -28.01 38.30 31.87
CA CYS A 15 -26.87 38.69 31.03
C CYS A 15 -25.83 39.51 31.81
N LEU A 16 -26.26 40.41 32.70
CA LEU A 16 -25.33 41.12 33.60
C LEU A 16 -24.62 40.15 34.55
N ALA A 17 -25.31 39.11 35.04
CA ALA A 17 -24.70 38.06 35.87
C ALA A 17 -23.70 37.18 35.09
N LEU A 18 -23.89 36.99 33.77
CA LEU A 18 -22.86 36.39 32.90
C LEU A 18 -21.66 37.32 32.66
N GLY A 19 -21.69 38.57 33.15
CA GLY A 19 -20.65 39.57 32.93
C GLY A 19 -20.73 40.26 31.56
N LEU A 20 -21.83 40.07 30.82
CA LEU A 20 -22.08 40.77 29.56
C LEU A 20 -22.49 42.23 29.83
N PRO A 21 -22.01 43.19 29.03
CA PRO A 21 -22.42 44.58 29.17
C PRO A 21 -23.85 44.75 28.65
N VAL A 22 -24.75 45.27 29.49
CA VAL A 22 -26.14 45.57 29.11
C VAL A 22 -26.43 47.03 29.41
N ARG A 23 -26.79 47.80 28.37
CA ARG A 23 -27.12 49.24 28.47
C ARG A 23 -26.06 50.05 29.25
N GLY A 24 -24.78 49.80 28.96
CA GLY A 24 -23.64 50.49 29.59
C GLY A 24 -23.30 50.05 31.02
N ARG A 25 -24.01 49.06 31.58
CA ARG A 25 -23.69 48.47 32.89
C ARG A 25 -22.94 47.15 32.70
N ARG A 26 -21.93 46.90 33.52
CA ARG A 26 -21.18 45.64 33.59
C ARG A 26 -21.00 45.23 35.05
N ARG A 27 -21.10 43.94 35.33
CA ARG A 27 -20.83 43.35 36.65
C ARG A 27 -19.78 42.25 36.50
N PRO A 28 -19.02 41.92 37.56
CA PRO A 28 -18.24 40.68 37.60
C PRO A 28 -19.17 39.49 37.34
N ALA A 29 -18.67 38.49 36.61
CA ALA A 29 -19.45 37.31 36.29
C ALA A 29 -19.73 36.48 37.56
N ASP A 30 -20.99 36.15 37.78
CA ASP A 30 -21.47 35.21 38.78
C ASP A 30 -22.26 34.12 38.04
N LEU A 31 -21.55 33.06 37.66
CA LEU A 31 -22.10 31.98 36.84
C LEU A 31 -23.18 31.18 37.59
N ALA A 32 -23.11 31.10 38.92
CA ALA A 32 -24.14 30.42 39.71
C ALA A 32 -25.45 31.21 39.71
N ALA A 33 -25.38 32.52 39.93
CA ALA A 33 -26.54 33.40 39.83
C ALA A 33 -27.11 33.45 38.41
N ALA A 34 -26.24 33.52 37.39
CA ALA A 34 -26.65 33.46 36.00
C ALA A 34 -27.37 32.15 35.68
N ARG A 35 -26.83 31.00 36.10
CA ARG A 35 -27.43 29.68 35.88
C ARG A 35 -28.80 29.57 36.52
N SER A 36 -28.94 29.96 37.78
CA SER A 36 -30.23 29.95 38.46
C SER A 36 -31.24 30.86 37.77
N GLY A 37 -30.81 32.04 37.32
CA GLY A 37 -31.64 33.02 36.62
C GLY A 37 -32.11 32.53 35.26
N PHE A 38 -31.20 32.02 34.42
CA PHE A 38 -31.53 31.47 33.12
C PHE A 38 -32.34 30.19 33.20
N ALA A 39 -32.10 29.33 34.19
CA ALA A 39 -32.94 28.13 34.41
C ALA A 39 -34.38 28.52 34.77
N ALA A 40 -34.58 29.57 35.57
CA ALA A 40 -35.92 30.09 35.84
C ALA A 40 -36.54 30.73 34.59
N LEU A 41 -35.75 31.48 33.82
CA LEU A 41 -36.20 32.14 32.60
C LEU A 41 -36.62 31.13 31.54
N ALA A 42 -35.84 30.08 31.31
CA ALA A 42 -36.12 29.00 30.37
C ALA A 42 -37.39 28.21 30.72
N ARG A 43 -37.77 28.12 32.02
CA ARG A 43 -39.06 27.56 32.42
C ARG A 43 -40.25 28.47 32.09
N THR A 44 -40.07 29.78 32.19
CA THR A 44 -41.15 30.76 31.96
C THR A 44 -41.27 31.22 30.50
N ALA A 45 -40.18 31.18 29.74
CA ALA A 45 -40.05 31.59 28.35
C ALA A 45 -39.36 30.45 27.57
N HIS A 46 -39.99 29.28 27.57
CA HIS A 46 -39.43 28.05 27.01
C HIS A 46 -39.24 28.10 25.48
N ASP A 47 -39.93 29.02 24.81
CA ASP A 47 -39.87 29.30 23.37
C ASP A 47 -38.73 30.27 22.98
N SER A 48 -37.99 30.79 23.97
CA SER A 48 -36.89 31.72 23.75
C SER A 48 -35.56 31.01 23.62
N CYS A 49 -34.96 31.07 22.41
CA CYS A 49 -33.60 30.59 22.16
C CYS A 49 -32.59 31.23 23.13
N ASP A 50 -32.65 32.56 23.29
CA ASP A 50 -31.70 33.33 24.07
C ASP A 50 -31.68 32.94 25.56
N ALA A 51 -32.82 32.52 26.12
CA ALA A 51 -32.88 32.00 27.48
C ALA A 51 -32.09 30.69 27.63
N TRP A 52 -32.22 29.77 26.66
CA TRP A 52 -31.49 28.51 26.62
C TRP A 52 -30.00 28.70 26.32
N VAL A 53 -29.64 29.59 25.39
CA VAL A 53 -28.24 29.94 25.10
C VAL A 53 -27.58 30.59 26.32
N GLY A 54 -28.31 31.44 27.06
CA GLY A 54 -27.83 32.01 28.32
C GLY A 54 -27.64 30.97 29.42
N LEU A 55 -28.51 29.95 29.49
CA LEU A 55 -28.35 28.82 30.39
C LEU A 55 -27.09 28.00 30.04
N ALA A 56 -26.88 27.72 28.75
CA ALA A 56 -25.67 27.07 28.26
C ALA A 56 -24.40 27.90 28.55
N ALA A 57 -24.45 29.22 28.35
CA ALA A 57 -23.34 30.14 28.67
C ALA A 57 -23.01 30.22 30.16
N SER A 58 -23.95 29.86 31.04
CA SER A 58 -23.71 29.73 32.48
C SER A 58 -23.06 28.38 32.87
N GLY A 59 -22.82 27.51 31.89
CA GLY A 59 -22.12 26.23 32.04
C GLY A 59 -23.02 24.99 32.17
N ASP A 60 -24.32 25.09 31.84
CA ASP A 60 -25.20 23.91 31.72
C ASP A 60 -25.29 23.48 30.25
N LEU A 61 -24.40 22.57 29.85
CA LEU A 61 -24.32 22.03 28.48
C LEU A 61 -25.01 20.66 28.37
N SER A 62 -26.01 20.38 29.20
CA SER A 62 -26.76 19.13 29.13
C SER A 62 -27.57 19.03 27.83
N LEU A 63 -27.77 17.80 27.34
CA LEU A 63 -28.53 17.54 26.10
C LEU A 63 -29.90 18.25 26.06
N PRO A 64 -30.74 18.22 27.13
CA PRO A 64 -32.03 18.91 27.10
C PRO A 64 -31.93 20.43 26.88
N VAL A 65 -30.87 21.07 27.39
CA VAL A 65 -30.63 22.50 27.20
C VAL A 65 -30.23 22.81 25.77
N LEU A 66 -29.32 22.01 25.19
CA LEU A 66 -28.86 22.18 23.82
C LEU A 66 -29.96 21.85 22.80
N GLU A 67 -30.73 20.78 23.01
CA GLU A 67 -31.91 20.44 22.21
C GLU A 67 -32.94 21.56 22.24
N SER A 68 -33.20 22.14 23.42
CA SER A 68 -34.14 23.27 23.56
C SER A 68 -33.61 24.54 22.89
N ALA A 69 -32.30 24.81 22.95
CA ALA A 69 -31.70 25.94 22.23
C ALA A 69 -31.85 25.78 20.71
N VAL A 70 -31.57 24.59 20.17
CA VAL A 70 -31.69 24.29 18.74
C VAL A 70 -33.16 24.30 18.29
N ALA A 71 -34.08 23.70 19.05
CA ALA A 71 -35.50 23.66 18.71
C ALA A 71 -36.12 25.06 18.57
N ASN A 72 -35.60 26.04 19.32
CA ASN A 72 -36.08 27.41 19.32
C ASN A 72 -35.20 28.36 18.48
N SER A 73 -34.26 27.85 17.67
CA SER A 73 -33.27 28.67 16.96
C SER A 73 -33.86 29.69 15.99
N ALA A 74 -35.12 29.52 15.55
CA ALA A 74 -35.85 30.50 14.75
C ALA A 74 -36.03 31.85 15.46
N ASN A 75 -36.07 31.83 16.80
CA ASN A 75 -36.24 33.00 17.66
C ASN A 75 -34.89 33.52 18.22
N SER A 76 -33.76 33.13 17.59
CA SER A 76 -32.42 33.51 18.03
C SER A 76 -32.22 35.03 17.98
N GLY A 77 -31.73 35.61 19.07
CA GLY A 77 -31.41 37.02 19.20
C GLY A 77 -32.61 37.94 19.42
N GLU A 78 -33.82 37.44 19.64
CA GLU A 78 -34.99 38.30 19.94
C GLU A 78 -34.83 39.08 21.25
N LEU A 79 -34.59 38.40 22.38
CA LEU A 79 -34.38 39.06 23.68
C LEU A 79 -33.09 39.88 23.71
N SER A 80 -32.05 39.39 23.04
CA SER A 80 -30.75 40.07 22.92
C SER A 80 -30.89 41.43 22.24
N ARG A 81 -31.69 41.53 21.17
CA ARG A 81 -31.99 42.80 20.49
C ARG A 81 -32.76 43.77 21.37
N GLU A 82 -33.73 43.30 22.16
CA GLU A 82 -34.53 44.16 23.05
C GLU A 82 -33.71 44.81 24.18
N ILE A 83 -32.60 44.18 24.58
CA ILE A 83 -31.69 44.73 25.59
C ILE A 83 -30.45 45.41 25.01
N GLY A 84 -30.32 45.44 23.68
CA GLY A 84 -29.21 46.07 22.96
C GLY A 84 -27.89 45.32 23.06
N LEU A 85 -27.92 43.98 23.20
CA LEU A 85 -26.72 43.16 23.03
C LEU A 85 -26.34 43.10 21.54
N GLY A 86 -25.04 43.12 21.26
CA GLY A 86 -24.52 42.95 19.91
C GLY A 86 -24.82 41.55 19.35
N PRO A 87 -24.76 41.39 18.01
CA PRO A 87 -24.85 40.07 17.39
C PRO A 87 -23.76 39.16 17.95
N ASP A 88 -24.09 37.90 18.20
CA ASP A 88 -23.19 36.87 18.74
C ASP A 88 -22.55 37.20 20.09
N ALA A 89 -23.01 38.24 20.81
CA ALA A 89 -22.49 38.60 22.13
C ALA A 89 -22.86 37.55 23.17
N LEU A 90 -24.05 36.97 23.06
CA LEU A 90 -24.51 35.84 23.86
C LEU A 90 -24.13 34.55 23.14
N GLY A 91 -23.34 33.71 23.80
CA GLY A 91 -22.90 32.43 23.27
C GLY A 91 -22.04 31.70 24.30
N PHE A 92 -21.71 30.44 24.00
CA PHE A 92 -20.97 29.58 24.90
C PHE A 92 -19.87 28.81 24.15
N ARG A 93 -18.91 28.27 24.90
CA ARG A 93 -17.90 27.36 24.36
C ARG A 93 -18.27 25.92 24.68
N TYR A 94 -17.96 25.02 23.76
CA TYR A 94 -18.17 23.59 23.92
C TYR A 94 -16.93 22.81 23.48
N GLU A 95 -16.75 21.61 24.01
CA GLU A 95 -15.71 20.69 23.58
C GLU A 95 -16.13 20.07 22.24
N SER A 96 -15.27 20.10 21.23
CA SER A 96 -15.57 19.47 19.93
C SER A 96 -15.51 17.93 19.98
N GLY A 97 -14.98 17.38 21.08
CA GLY A 97 -14.67 15.95 21.22
C GLY A 97 -13.28 15.55 20.71
N LEU A 98 -12.53 16.47 20.07
CA LEU A 98 -11.16 16.25 19.62
C LEU A 98 -10.37 17.57 19.65
N TYR A 99 -9.42 17.71 20.57
CA TYR A 99 -8.44 18.82 20.74
C TYR A 99 -8.96 20.26 20.91
N LEU A 100 -9.96 20.70 20.14
CA LEU A 100 -10.40 22.08 20.04
C LEU A 100 -11.65 22.36 20.89
N ARG A 101 -11.67 23.55 21.49
CA ARG A 101 -12.87 24.17 22.07
C ARG A 101 -13.45 25.17 21.09
N LEU A 102 -14.68 24.94 20.67
CA LEU A 102 -15.37 25.77 19.69
C LEU A 102 -16.39 26.70 20.37
N ARG A 103 -16.91 27.68 19.64
CA ARG A 103 -17.87 28.66 20.14
C ARG A 103 -19.20 28.53 19.40
N ALA A 104 -20.29 28.43 20.15
CA ALA A 104 -21.65 28.49 19.65
C ALA A 104 -22.29 29.83 20.02
N ALA A 105 -22.66 30.62 19.02
CA ALA A 105 -23.35 31.90 19.19
C ALA A 105 -24.49 32.12 18.18
N ASP A 106 -24.50 31.34 17.10
CA ASP A 106 -25.48 31.37 16.02
C ASP A 106 -26.19 30.01 15.87
N PRO A 107 -27.31 29.92 15.11
CA PRO A 107 -28.04 28.66 14.92
C PRO A 107 -27.21 27.50 14.36
N ALA A 108 -26.20 27.77 13.53
CA ALA A 108 -25.29 26.74 13.03
C ALA A 108 -24.40 26.19 14.16
N GLY A 109 -23.77 27.07 14.94
CA GLY A 109 -22.95 26.72 16.09
C GLY A 109 -23.74 26.00 17.20
N LEU A 110 -25.01 26.34 17.41
CA LEU A 110 -25.89 25.61 18.34
C LEU A 110 -26.11 24.17 17.90
N ARG A 111 -26.33 23.94 16.60
CA ARG A 111 -26.46 22.59 16.03
C ARG A 111 -25.17 21.78 16.15
N LEU A 112 -24.02 22.41 15.93
CA LEU A 112 -22.71 21.76 16.09
C LEU A 112 -22.40 21.43 17.56
N ALA A 113 -22.76 22.31 18.50
CA ALA A 113 -22.63 22.03 19.93
C ALA A 113 -23.51 20.85 20.36
N LEU A 114 -24.75 20.79 19.85
CA LEU A 114 -25.63 19.64 20.07
C LEU A 114 -25.05 18.35 19.46
N ALA A 115 -24.50 18.40 18.25
CA ALA A 115 -23.85 17.26 17.61
C ALA A 115 -22.67 16.75 18.45
N ALA A 116 -21.78 17.63 18.92
CA ALA A 116 -20.67 17.25 19.78
C ALA A 116 -21.15 16.58 21.09
N ALA A 117 -22.18 17.14 21.74
CA ALA A 117 -22.76 16.56 22.94
C ALA A 117 -23.43 15.19 22.69
N LEU A 118 -24.13 15.02 21.56
CA LEU A 118 -24.71 13.73 21.16
C LEU A 118 -23.62 12.68 20.94
N ALA A 119 -22.51 13.06 20.30
CA ALA A 119 -21.37 12.17 20.09
C ALA A 119 -20.68 11.76 21.39
N GLU A 120 -20.57 12.66 22.37
CA GLU A 120 -20.08 12.31 23.72
C GLU A 120 -21.00 11.33 24.46
N ASN A 121 -22.29 11.34 24.14
CA ASN A 121 -23.29 10.41 24.70
C ASN A 121 -23.47 9.14 23.84
N GLY A 122 -22.54 8.85 22.92
CA GLY A 122 -22.54 7.63 22.09
C GLY A 122 -23.53 7.65 20.92
N LYS A 123 -24.27 8.73 20.70
CA LYS A 123 -25.22 8.87 19.57
C LYS A 123 -24.51 9.39 18.32
N LEU A 124 -23.53 8.63 17.83
CA LEU A 124 -22.61 9.07 16.79
C LEU A 124 -23.28 9.30 15.43
N GLU A 125 -24.20 8.42 15.02
CA GLU A 125 -24.95 8.57 13.77
C GLU A 125 -25.74 9.89 13.74
N GLN A 126 -26.59 10.10 14.75
CA GLN A 126 -27.40 11.31 14.87
C GLN A 126 -26.53 12.58 14.95
N ALA A 127 -25.40 12.51 15.67
CA ALA A 127 -24.45 13.60 15.75
C ALA A 127 -23.86 13.93 14.37
N HIS A 128 -23.45 12.90 13.62
CA HIS A 128 -22.86 13.08 12.30
C HIS A 128 -23.86 13.67 11.30
N GLU A 129 -25.10 13.21 11.28
CA GLU A 129 -26.15 13.75 10.39
C GLU A 129 -26.36 15.26 10.62
N ILE A 130 -26.36 15.71 11.88
CA ILE A 130 -26.49 17.12 12.22
C ILE A 130 -25.26 17.91 11.72
N ALA A 131 -24.06 17.42 12.00
CA ALA A 131 -22.81 18.10 11.60
C ALA A 131 -22.66 18.16 10.08
N GLU A 132 -22.93 17.06 9.38
CA GLU A 132 -22.89 16.97 7.91
C GLU A 132 -23.89 17.95 7.26
N LYS A 133 -25.11 18.04 7.81
CA LYS A 133 -26.10 18.98 7.31
C LYS A 133 -25.64 20.44 7.45
N VAL A 134 -25.05 20.80 8.60
CA VAL A 134 -24.48 22.14 8.79
C VAL A 134 -23.32 22.39 7.82
N ALA A 135 -22.44 21.41 7.61
CA ALA A 135 -21.32 21.52 6.68
C ALA A 135 -21.77 21.70 5.21
N LYS A 136 -22.88 21.04 4.82
CA LYS A 136 -23.50 21.22 3.50
C LYS A 136 -24.14 22.61 3.33
N GLU A 137 -24.78 23.12 4.37
CA GLU A 137 -25.40 24.46 4.36
C GLU A 137 -24.35 25.59 4.40
N HIS A 138 -23.20 25.34 5.06
CA HIS A 138 -22.15 26.31 5.31
C HIS A 138 -20.74 25.72 5.05
N PRO A 139 -20.38 25.46 3.78
CA PRO A 139 -19.13 24.75 3.42
C PRO A 139 -17.84 25.53 3.76
N GLU A 140 -17.94 26.84 3.98
CA GLU A 140 -16.86 27.73 4.40
C GLU A 140 -16.49 27.58 5.89
N ARG A 141 -17.35 26.93 6.68
CA ARG A 141 -17.19 26.85 8.13
C ARG A 141 -16.24 25.75 8.56
N PHE A 142 -15.09 26.14 9.11
CA PHE A 142 -14.13 25.21 9.70
C PHE A 142 -14.73 24.41 10.88
N ASP A 143 -15.50 25.06 11.76
CA ASP A 143 -16.09 24.40 12.94
C ASP A 143 -17.07 23.27 12.58
N ALA A 144 -17.81 23.42 11.48
CA ALA A 144 -18.68 22.36 10.95
C ALA A 144 -17.89 21.15 10.46
N ARG A 145 -16.89 21.37 9.60
CA ARG A 145 -16.02 20.32 9.07
C ARG A 145 -15.21 19.64 10.18
N TRP A 146 -14.70 20.42 11.14
CA TRP A 146 -13.98 19.91 12.29
C TRP A 146 -14.85 19.02 13.18
N THR A 147 -16.06 19.45 13.50
CA THR A 147 -17.00 18.66 14.31
C THR A 147 -17.34 17.34 13.63
N GLN A 148 -17.56 17.35 12.31
CA GLN A 148 -17.78 16.12 11.54
C GLN A 148 -16.56 15.19 11.60
N ALA A 149 -15.35 15.73 11.41
CA ALA A 149 -14.11 14.96 11.50
C ALA A 149 -13.88 14.39 12.90
N ALA A 150 -14.17 15.14 13.97
CA ALA A 150 -14.07 14.69 15.35
C ALA A 150 -15.03 13.52 15.65
N ILE A 151 -16.26 13.56 15.11
CA ILE A 151 -17.22 12.46 15.23
C ILE A 151 -16.72 11.21 14.49
N CYS A 152 -16.24 11.36 13.26
CA CYS A 152 -15.65 10.24 12.50
C CYS A 152 -14.40 9.67 13.18
N TYR A 153 -13.56 10.52 13.77
CA TYR A 153 -12.38 10.12 14.53
C TYR A 153 -12.76 9.26 15.74
N ARG A 154 -13.78 9.67 16.50
CA ARG A 154 -14.31 8.88 17.63
C ARG A 154 -14.89 7.53 17.18
N ALA A 155 -15.52 7.48 16.02
CA ALA A 155 -16.03 6.25 15.42
C ALA A 155 -14.94 5.40 14.72
N ALA A 156 -13.66 5.77 14.82
CA ALA A 156 -12.55 5.14 14.10
C ALA A 156 -12.81 4.98 12.59
N ARG A 157 -13.53 5.93 11.98
CA ARG A 157 -13.83 5.99 10.55
C ARG A 157 -12.74 6.79 9.83
N TRP A 158 -11.54 6.22 9.82
CA TRP A 158 -10.34 6.90 9.35
C TRP A 158 -10.39 7.43 7.91
N PRO A 159 -10.99 6.73 6.92
CA PRO A 159 -11.10 7.25 5.55
C PRO A 159 -11.90 8.56 5.49
N ASP A 160 -12.96 8.67 6.28
CA ASP A 160 -13.78 9.88 6.36
C ASP A 160 -13.01 11.04 7.01
N VAL A 161 -12.22 10.75 8.06
CA VAL A 161 -11.33 11.75 8.67
C VAL A 161 -10.31 12.27 7.65
N VAL A 162 -9.69 11.38 6.87
CA VAL A 162 -8.73 11.75 5.82
C VAL A 162 -9.41 12.62 4.77
N ALA A 163 -10.60 12.22 4.28
CA ALA A 163 -11.35 12.97 3.28
C ALA A 163 -11.73 14.39 3.77
N LEU A 164 -12.12 14.51 5.05
CA LEU A 164 -12.51 15.78 5.64
C LEU A 164 -11.30 16.69 5.92
N LEU A 165 -10.17 16.16 6.38
CA LEU A 165 -9.04 16.97 6.85
C LEU A 165 -7.97 17.24 5.80
N THR A 166 -7.84 16.41 4.75
CA THR A 166 -6.85 16.63 3.68
C THR A 166 -6.96 18.04 3.06
N PRO A 167 -8.15 18.53 2.68
CA PRO A 167 -8.29 19.88 2.12
C PRO A 167 -7.93 20.98 3.12
N VAL A 168 -8.21 20.75 4.40
CA VAL A 168 -7.98 21.70 5.50
C VAL A 168 -6.48 21.86 5.76
N VAL A 169 -5.73 20.76 5.75
CA VAL A 169 -4.28 20.78 5.95
C VAL A 169 -3.58 21.39 4.73
N ALA A 170 -4.06 21.06 3.53
CA ALA A 170 -3.53 21.61 2.27
C ALA A 170 -3.71 23.14 2.17
N ASP A 171 -4.81 23.69 2.69
CA ASP A 171 -5.13 25.12 2.67
C ASP A 171 -5.17 25.72 4.09
N SER A 172 -4.12 25.48 4.87
CA SER A 172 -4.07 25.84 6.29
C SER A 172 -3.65 27.30 6.56
N ALA A 173 -3.38 28.09 5.53
CA ALA A 173 -2.85 29.45 5.67
C ALA A 173 -3.78 30.42 6.41
N ASP A 174 -5.09 30.21 6.29
CA ASP A 174 -6.13 31.04 6.90
C ASP A 174 -6.59 30.55 8.29
N LEU A 175 -6.06 29.40 8.75
CA LEU A 175 -6.39 28.83 10.05
C LEU A 175 -5.54 29.44 11.17
N ASP A 176 -6.12 29.56 12.36
CA ASP A 176 -5.32 29.86 13.53
C ASP A 176 -4.35 28.71 13.85
N PRO A 177 -3.21 28.98 14.50
CA PRO A 177 -2.18 27.97 14.75
C PRO A 177 -2.68 26.72 15.51
N ALA A 178 -3.70 26.85 16.38
CA ALA A 178 -4.23 25.72 17.12
C ALA A 178 -5.08 24.83 16.21
N SER A 179 -5.94 25.41 15.39
CA SER A 179 -6.75 24.69 14.41
C SER A 179 -5.90 23.97 13.35
N ALA A 180 -4.88 24.65 12.81
CA ALA A 180 -3.95 24.04 11.85
C ALA A 180 -3.19 22.86 12.45
N HIS A 181 -2.70 23.01 13.68
CA HIS A 181 -2.01 21.95 14.41
C HIS A 181 -2.93 20.75 14.66
N ALA A 182 -4.14 20.97 15.18
CA ALA A 182 -5.11 19.91 15.44
C ALA A 182 -5.45 19.11 14.17
N ALA A 183 -5.66 19.80 13.04
CA ALA A 183 -5.97 19.16 11.77
C ALA A 183 -4.83 18.32 11.23
N ARG A 184 -3.59 18.83 11.27
CA ARG A 184 -2.40 18.09 10.83
C ARG A 184 -2.19 16.80 11.63
N ILE A 185 -2.24 16.88 12.96
CA ILE A 185 -2.06 15.71 13.83
C ILE A 185 -3.15 14.68 13.58
N SER A 186 -4.41 15.11 13.53
CA SER A 186 -5.55 14.20 13.35
C SER A 186 -5.49 13.49 11.99
N LEU A 187 -5.10 14.19 10.93
CA LEU A 187 -4.87 13.61 9.61
C LEU A 187 -3.73 12.60 9.61
N GLY A 188 -2.59 12.94 10.21
CA GLY A 188 -1.44 12.05 10.33
C GLY A 188 -1.79 10.76 11.08
N ILE A 189 -2.51 10.85 12.19
CA ILE A 189 -2.97 9.68 12.95
C ILE A 189 -3.96 8.84 12.12
N ALA A 190 -4.90 9.47 11.41
CA ALA A 190 -5.85 8.73 10.57
C ALA A 190 -5.16 7.95 9.45
N LEU A 191 -4.15 8.55 8.79
CA LEU A 191 -3.32 7.87 7.79
C LEU A 191 -2.54 6.71 8.41
N ALA A 192 -1.95 6.91 9.59
CA ALA A 192 -1.23 5.86 10.31
C ALA A 192 -2.14 4.67 10.65
N ARG A 193 -3.38 4.94 11.09
CA ARG A 193 -4.40 3.92 11.39
C ARG A 193 -4.85 3.13 10.15
N LEU A 194 -4.71 3.71 8.96
CA LEU A 194 -4.95 3.03 7.68
C LEU A 194 -3.74 2.25 7.16
N GLY A 195 -2.66 2.12 7.96
CA GLY A 195 -1.41 1.48 7.54
C GLY A 195 -0.57 2.33 6.58
N MET A 196 -0.97 3.58 6.31
CA MET A 196 -0.24 4.50 5.43
C MET A 196 0.85 5.24 6.22
N HIS A 197 1.84 4.50 6.73
CA HIS A 197 2.86 5.02 7.66
C HIS A 197 3.75 6.10 7.03
N THR A 198 4.22 5.93 5.79
CA THR A 198 5.07 6.94 5.14
C THR A 198 4.33 8.27 4.89
N PRO A 199 3.11 8.29 4.32
CA PRO A 199 2.31 9.52 4.26
C PRO A 199 1.99 10.10 5.63
N ALA A 200 1.71 9.26 6.65
CA ALA A 200 1.46 9.75 7.99
C ALA A 200 2.66 10.52 8.58
N LEU A 201 3.90 10.00 8.40
CA LEU A 201 5.12 10.65 8.88
C LEU A 201 5.32 12.05 8.30
N SER A 202 4.95 12.28 7.02
CA SER A 202 5.01 13.61 6.41
C SER A 202 4.23 14.70 7.16
N HIS A 203 3.22 14.30 7.94
CA HIS A 203 2.44 15.20 8.80
C HIS A 203 2.89 15.16 10.26
N LEU A 204 3.39 14.01 10.73
CA LEU A 204 3.71 13.75 12.14
C LEU A 204 5.16 14.10 12.51
N ASP A 205 6.08 14.25 11.56
CA ASP A 205 7.45 14.71 11.86
C ASP A 205 7.43 16.09 12.54
N GLU A 206 6.55 16.98 12.09
CA GLU A 206 6.26 18.25 12.76
C GLU A 206 5.12 18.12 13.79
N HIS A 207 5.20 17.15 14.70
CA HIS A 207 4.15 16.93 15.70
C HIS A 207 4.04 18.03 16.78
N GLN A 208 5.05 18.90 16.93
CA GLN A 208 5.00 19.96 17.94
C GLN A 208 4.03 21.09 17.55
N GLY A 209 3.37 21.69 18.55
CA GLY A 209 2.49 22.82 18.33
C GLY A 209 1.76 23.31 19.59
N PRO A 210 0.82 24.26 19.44
CA PRO A 210 0.16 24.96 20.56
C PRO A 210 -0.79 24.10 21.40
N ILE A 211 -1.11 22.88 20.96
CA ILE A 211 -2.02 21.97 21.68
C ILE A 211 -1.19 20.80 22.22
N ALA A 212 -0.93 20.80 23.53
CA ALA A 212 -0.05 19.81 24.17
C ALA A 212 -0.52 18.36 23.99
N VAL A 213 -1.82 18.11 24.10
CA VAL A 213 -2.38 16.76 23.92
C VAL A 213 -2.17 16.26 22.48
N ALA A 214 -2.45 17.10 21.48
CA ALA A 214 -2.20 16.75 20.08
C ALA A 214 -0.70 16.53 19.80
N ALA A 215 0.19 17.30 20.42
CA ALA A 215 1.62 17.09 20.27
C ALA A 215 2.07 15.74 20.85
N THR A 216 1.48 15.34 21.97
CA THR A 216 1.73 14.05 22.63
C THR A 216 1.23 12.88 21.77
N ASP A 217 -0.01 12.97 21.29
CA ASP A 217 -0.61 11.95 20.42
C ASP A 217 0.13 11.83 19.08
N GLY A 218 0.57 12.97 18.53
CA GLY A 218 1.38 13.03 17.32
C GLY A 218 2.76 12.41 17.49
N ALA A 219 3.44 12.69 18.60
CA ALA A 219 4.75 12.10 18.93
C ALA A 219 4.65 10.57 19.05
N LEU A 220 3.63 10.08 19.74
CA LEU A 220 3.39 8.64 19.89
C LEU A 220 3.12 7.99 18.53
N ALA A 221 2.19 8.55 17.74
CA ALA A 221 1.85 8.02 16.43
C ALA A 221 3.05 8.03 15.47
N ARG A 222 3.89 9.07 15.51
CA ARG A 222 5.14 9.15 14.76
C ARG A 222 6.06 7.98 15.10
N ALA A 223 6.33 7.77 16.40
CA ALA A 223 7.23 6.71 16.84
C ALA A 223 6.71 5.32 16.46
N LEU A 224 5.41 5.06 16.61
CA LEU A 224 4.80 3.79 16.20
C LEU A 224 4.82 3.58 14.67
N CYS A 225 4.73 4.66 13.87
CA CYS A 225 4.93 4.60 12.43
C CYS A 225 6.37 4.25 12.05
N LEU A 226 7.38 4.84 12.70
CA LEU A 226 8.79 4.51 12.48
C LEU A 226 9.06 3.03 12.76
N ARG A 227 8.56 2.53 13.89
CA ARG A 227 8.63 1.10 14.24
C ARG A 227 7.96 0.22 13.19
N ALA A 228 6.77 0.56 12.72
CA ALA A 228 6.07 -0.20 11.68
C ALA A 228 6.83 -0.24 10.34
N LEU A 229 7.68 0.74 10.07
CA LEU A 229 8.57 0.80 8.90
C LEU A 229 9.92 0.09 9.13
N GLY A 230 10.17 -0.45 10.32
CA GLY A 230 11.41 -1.12 10.69
C GLY A 230 12.53 -0.19 11.19
N ASP A 231 12.24 1.10 11.41
CA ASP A 231 13.16 2.06 12.02
C ASP A 231 12.97 2.08 13.55
N GLU A 232 13.52 1.05 14.21
CA GLU A 232 13.39 0.89 15.66
C GLU A 232 14.21 1.92 16.44
N ASP A 233 15.37 2.34 15.93
CA ASP A 233 16.22 3.34 16.59
C ASP A 233 15.50 4.70 16.68
N GLY A 234 14.92 5.17 15.57
CA GLY A 234 14.14 6.41 15.55
C GLY A 234 12.84 6.30 16.38
N ALA A 235 12.23 5.12 16.42
CA ALA A 235 11.06 4.87 17.27
C ALA A 235 11.40 4.98 18.77
N LEU A 236 12.48 4.34 19.21
CA LEU A 236 12.91 4.36 20.61
C LEU A 236 13.35 5.76 21.05
N GLU A 237 14.05 6.51 20.19
CA GLU A 237 14.40 7.90 20.46
C GLU A 237 13.13 8.73 20.73
N GLY A 238 12.15 8.68 19.82
CA GLY A 238 10.89 9.41 19.98
C GLY A 238 10.07 8.96 21.20
N LEU A 239 10.04 7.66 21.51
CA LEU A 239 9.34 7.13 22.68
C LEU A 239 10.01 7.56 23.99
N HIS A 240 11.34 7.59 24.05
CA HIS A 240 12.07 8.08 25.22
C HIS A 240 11.86 9.57 25.44
N GLU A 241 11.87 10.38 24.38
CA GLU A 241 11.53 11.81 24.45
C GLU A 241 10.11 12.03 24.96
N LEU A 242 9.15 11.27 24.43
CA LEU A 242 7.74 11.32 24.84
C LEU A 242 7.58 10.92 26.31
N TYR A 243 8.20 9.81 26.73
CA TYR A 243 8.14 9.35 28.12
C TYR A 243 8.83 10.33 29.09
N ALA A 244 9.90 10.99 28.65
CA ALA A 244 10.55 12.03 29.45
C ALA A 244 9.67 13.28 29.62
N ALA A 245 8.90 13.64 28.59
CA ALA A 245 7.98 14.79 28.62
C ALA A 245 6.67 14.48 29.38
N ASP A 246 6.15 13.26 29.25
CA ASP A 246 4.95 12.77 29.94
C ASP A 246 5.13 11.31 30.43
N PRO A 247 5.71 11.12 31.63
CA PRO A 247 5.89 9.79 32.21
C PRO A 247 4.56 9.05 32.50
N GLY A 248 3.42 9.76 32.47
CA GLY A 248 2.10 9.17 32.68
C GLY A 248 1.51 8.52 31.43
N ASN A 249 2.17 8.62 30.28
CA ASN A 249 1.70 8.03 29.03
C ASN A 249 1.90 6.51 29.01
N ALA A 250 0.86 5.78 29.42
CA ALA A 250 0.87 4.32 29.49
C ALA A 250 1.15 3.64 28.14
N GLN A 251 0.77 4.26 27.02
CA GLN A 251 1.04 3.69 25.70
C GLN A 251 2.53 3.83 25.33
N ALA A 252 3.15 4.96 25.65
CA ALA A 252 4.59 5.15 25.46
C ALA A 252 5.40 4.20 26.36
N GLU A 253 4.99 4.03 27.62
CA GLU A 253 5.60 3.06 28.54
C GLU A 253 5.51 1.62 28.01
N HIS A 254 4.32 1.22 27.52
CA HIS A 254 4.12 -0.11 26.92
C HIS A 254 4.99 -0.27 25.68
N ALA A 255 5.02 0.73 24.79
CA ALA A 255 5.82 0.70 23.58
C ALA A 255 7.33 0.60 23.83
N LEU A 256 7.83 1.16 24.93
CA LEU A 256 9.21 1.01 25.37
C LEU A 256 9.50 -0.39 25.96
N GLY A 257 8.52 -1.00 26.60
CA GLY A 257 8.64 -2.34 27.20
C GLY A 257 8.45 -3.50 26.21
N ASP A 258 7.72 -3.27 25.13
CA ASP A 258 7.37 -4.29 24.12
C ASP A 258 7.58 -3.75 22.70
N ALA A 259 8.58 -4.29 22.00
CA ALA A 259 8.88 -3.94 20.62
C ALA A 259 7.81 -4.43 19.62
N SER A 260 6.93 -5.35 20.01
CA SER A 260 5.78 -5.77 19.20
C SER A 260 4.58 -4.82 19.33
N PHE A 261 4.59 -3.93 20.32
CA PHE A 261 3.55 -2.93 20.48
C PHE A 261 3.63 -1.93 19.33
N GLY A 262 2.56 -1.91 18.53
CA GLY A 262 2.39 -1.06 17.37
C GLY A 262 1.03 -0.39 17.38
N LEU A 263 0.81 0.52 16.43
CA LEU A 263 -0.49 1.14 16.22
C LEU A 263 -1.45 0.10 15.61
N PRO A 264 -2.62 -0.18 16.22
CA PRO A 264 -3.63 -1.02 15.57
C PRO A 264 -4.05 -0.40 14.23
N THR A 265 -3.80 -1.13 13.14
CA THR A 265 -4.13 -0.73 11.78
C THR A 265 -5.40 -1.42 11.28
N THR A 266 -6.09 -0.74 10.37
CA THR A 266 -7.27 -1.24 9.67
C THR A 266 -7.22 -0.79 8.20
N THR A 267 -8.22 -1.14 7.41
CA THR A 267 -8.36 -0.72 6.01
C THR A 267 -9.74 -0.10 5.79
N ALA A 268 -9.89 0.72 4.74
CA ALA A 268 -11.18 1.27 4.36
C ALA A 268 -12.24 0.15 4.16
N ALA A 269 -11.85 -0.95 3.52
CA ALA A 269 -12.73 -2.10 3.28
C ALA A 269 -13.21 -2.78 4.58
N ARG A 270 -12.35 -2.92 5.60
CA ARG A 270 -12.74 -3.49 6.89
C ARG A 270 -13.72 -2.58 7.63
N ILE A 271 -13.48 -1.27 7.59
CA ILE A 271 -14.37 -0.26 8.17
C ILE A 271 -15.74 -0.31 7.48
N ASP A 272 -15.78 -0.38 6.15
CA ASP A 272 -17.02 -0.47 5.37
C ASP A 272 -17.78 -1.78 5.63
N ALA A 273 -17.07 -2.83 6.05
CA ALA A 273 -17.64 -4.13 6.38
C ALA A 273 -18.13 -4.26 7.84
N ARG A 274 -18.04 -3.20 8.64
CA ARG A 274 -18.62 -3.16 10.00
C ARG A 274 -20.13 -3.43 9.94
N THR A 275 -20.63 -4.19 10.91
CA THR A 275 -22.09 -4.41 11.03
C THR A 275 -22.80 -3.14 11.47
N ASP A 276 -22.15 -2.35 12.33
CA ASP A 276 -22.54 -0.98 12.65
C ASP A 276 -21.37 -0.04 12.27
N PRO A 277 -21.53 0.83 11.25
CA PRO A 277 -20.48 1.75 10.81
C PRO A 277 -19.93 2.67 11.93
N TRP A 278 -20.72 2.91 12.98
CA TRP A 278 -20.37 3.79 14.09
C TRP A 278 -19.74 3.08 15.28
N ASP A 279 -19.74 1.74 15.29
CA ASP A 279 -19.14 0.93 16.33
C ASP A 279 -17.86 0.22 15.81
N PRO A 280 -16.66 0.69 16.21
CA PRO A 280 -15.40 0.07 15.83
C PRO A 280 -15.29 -1.41 16.24
N ASP A 281 -15.98 -1.83 17.31
CA ASP A 281 -15.91 -3.20 17.82
C ASP A 281 -16.68 -4.20 16.94
N THR A 282 -17.49 -3.70 15.99
CA THR A 282 -18.18 -4.54 14.98
C THR A 282 -17.36 -4.75 13.72
N GLU A 283 -16.12 -4.27 13.68
CA GLU A 283 -15.19 -4.49 12.57
C GLU A 283 -14.79 -5.97 12.49
N PRO A 284 -14.87 -6.60 11.30
CA PRO A 284 -14.47 -8.00 11.16
C PRO A 284 -12.96 -8.17 11.39
N ASP A 285 -12.58 -9.28 12.02
CA ASP A 285 -11.18 -9.68 12.21
C ASP A 285 -10.46 -9.83 10.88
N GLU A 286 -9.16 -9.55 10.85
CA GLU A 286 -8.30 -9.59 9.66
C GLU A 286 -8.36 -10.94 8.93
N ASP A 287 -8.45 -12.04 9.67
CA ASP A 287 -8.54 -13.40 9.13
C ASP A 287 -9.96 -13.77 8.63
N SER A 288 -10.99 -13.07 9.10
CA SER A 288 -12.40 -13.34 8.78
C SER A 288 -12.93 -12.46 7.64
N HIS A 289 -12.31 -11.31 7.41
CA HIS A 289 -12.65 -10.42 6.31
C HIS A 289 -11.97 -10.87 5.02
N ILE A 290 -12.66 -11.74 4.28
CA ILE A 290 -12.35 -11.97 2.87
C ILE A 290 -12.77 -10.71 2.11
N ASP A 291 -11.86 -9.75 1.94
CA ASP A 291 -12.06 -8.60 1.05
C ASP A 291 -12.52 -9.15 -0.31
N PRO A 292 -13.77 -8.93 -0.74
CA PRO A 292 -14.28 -9.43 -2.02
C PRO A 292 -13.43 -8.91 -3.18
N ALA A 293 -12.91 -7.69 -3.06
CA ALA A 293 -12.00 -7.09 -4.03
C ALA A 293 -10.61 -7.74 -3.96
N ALA A 294 -10.14 -8.24 -2.81
CA ALA A 294 -8.91 -9.03 -2.73
C ALA A 294 -9.10 -10.42 -3.32
N ALA A 295 -10.24 -11.07 -3.07
CA ALA A 295 -10.57 -12.35 -3.68
C ALA A 295 -10.70 -12.21 -5.21
N GLU A 296 -11.34 -11.14 -5.68
CA GLU A 296 -11.45 -10.81 -7.10
C GLU A 296 -10.09 -10.47 -7.70
N ARG A 297 -9.25 -9.65 -7.04
CA ARG A 297 -7.86 -9.38 -7.46
C ARG A 297 -7.03 -10.65 -7.55
N LYS A 298 -7.12 -11.53 -6.56
CA LYS A 298 -6.43 -12.83 -6.53
C LYS A 298 -6.89 -13.74 -7.67
N ALA A 299 -8.20 -13.81 -7.92
CA ALA A 299 -8.77 -14.56 -9.03
C ALA A 299 -8.35 -13.99 -10.39
N ALA A 300 -8.36 -12.67 -10.54
CA ALA A 300 -7.90 -11.98 -11.75
C ALA A 300 -6.40 -12.24 -12.00
N LEU A 301 -5.55 -12.14 -10.97
CA LEU A 301 -4.13 -12.47 -11.06
C LEU A 301 -3.90 -13.91 -11.50
N LEU A 302 -4.68 -14.86 -10.96
CA LEU A 302 -4.58 -16.26 -11.34
C LEU A 302 -4.97 -16.48 -12.81
N SER A 303 -6.05 -15.82 -13.27
CA SER A 303 -6.48 -15.87 -14.67
C SER A 303 -5.46 -15.24 -15.61
N ILE A 304 -4.83 -14.12 -15.23
CA ILE A 304 -3.75 -13.48 -16.00
C ILE A 304 -2.57 -14.44 -16.11
N ALA A 305 -2.16 -15.05 -14.99
CA ALA A 305 -1.02 -15.97 -14.99
C ALA A 305 -1.27 -17.22 -15.84
N GLU A 306 -2.49 -17.78 -15.82
CA GLU A 306 -2.88 -18.89 -16.70
C GLU A 306 -2.83 -18.48 -18.17
N HIS A 307 -3.38 -17.31 -18.50
CA HIS A 307 -3.35 -16.81 -19.86
C HIS A 307 -1.93 -16.55 -20.37
N GLU A 308 -1.08 -15.94 -19.54
CA GLU A 308 0.34 -15.76 -19.86
C GLU A 308 1.05 -17.11 -20.06
N LEU A 309 0.77 -18.10 -19.21
CA LEU A 309 1.35 -19.44 -19.33
C LEU A 309 0.95 -20.10 -20.66
N ASP A 310 -0.31 -19.98 -21.06
CA ASP A 310 -0.84 -20.56 -22.30
C ASP A 310 -0.23 -19.92 -23.55
N GLN A 311 0.10 -18.63 -23.49
CA GLN A 311 0.73 -17.90 -24.58
C GLN A 311 2.17 -18.35 -24.87
N PHE A 312 2.89 -18.97 -23.93
CA PHE A 312 4.24 -19.46 -24.22
C PHE A 312 4.18 -20.55 -25.30
N ILE A 313 4.95 -20.36 -26.36
CA ILE A 313 5.09 -21.36 -27.43
C ILE A 313 5.86 -22.55 -26.86
N GLY A 314 5.42 -23.76 -27.17
CA GLY A 314 6.00 -24.99 -26.64
C GLY A 314 5.92 -25.09 -25.12
N LEU A 315 6.93 -25.73 -24.52
CA LEU A 315 7.07 -25.92 -23.06
C LEU A 315 5.94 -26.73 -22.41
N ASP A 316 5.29 -27.65 -23.13
CA ASP A 316 4.16 -28.43 -22.61
C ASP A 316 4.48 -29.16 -21.29
N GLU A 317 5.71 -29.68 -21.17
CA GLU A 317 6.18 -30.30 -19.93
C GLU A 317 6.27 -29.31 -18.76
N VAL A 318 6.73 -28.08 -19.01
CA VAL A 318 6.79 -27.02 -17.99
C VAL A 318 5.38 -26.60 -17.61
N LYS A 319 4.48 -26.43 -18.58
CA LYS A 319 3.07 -26.06 -18.33
C LYS A 319 2.38 -27.11 -17.45
N ASP A 320 2.55 -28.40 -17.75
CA ASP A 320 2.00 -29.48 -16.93
C ASP A 320 2.59 -29.48 -15.51
N GLN A 321 3.91 -29.27 -15.37
CA GLN A 321 4.56 -29.17 -14.07
C GLN A 321 4.07 -27.97 -13.24
N VAL A 322 3.88 -26.81 -13.86
CA VAL A 322 3.32 -25.61 -13.22
C VAL A 322 1.85 -25.83 -12.84
N ALA A 323 1.04 -26.47 -13.69
CA ALA A 323 -0.35 -26.80 -13.38
C ALA A 323 -0.47 -27.78 -12.19
N ARG A 324 0.42 -28.77 -12.10
CA ARG A 324 0.51 -29.67 -10.93
C ARG A 324 0.95 -28.93 -9.68
N LEU A 325 1.89 -27.99 -9.81
CA LEU A 325 2.35 -27.15 -8.71
C LEU A 325 1.20 -26.30 -8.15
N LYS A 326 0.47 -25.60 -9.03
CA LYS A 326 -0.74 -24.84 -8.71
C LYS A 326 -1.75 -25.71 -7.95
N SER A 327 -2.07 -26.89 -8.49
CA SER A 327 -3.05 -27.81 -7.88
C SER A 327 -2.61 -28.28 -6.50
N SER A 328 -1.33 -28.59 -6.32
CA SER A 328 -0.75 -29.02 -5.05
C SER A 328 -0.85 -27.93 -3.98
N VAL A 329 -0.53 -26.68 -4.33
CA VAL A 329 -0.62 -25.53 -3.41
C VAL A 329 -2.08 -25.21 -3.06
N ALA A 330 -2.97 -25.16 -4.06
CA ALA A 330 -4.39 -24.90 -3.84
C ALA A 330 -5.03 -25.93 -2.89
N MET A 331 -4.71 -27.21 -3.05
CA MET A 331 -5.21 -28.26 -2.16
C MET A 331 -4.57 -28.22 -0.77
N ALA A 332 -3.31 -27.81 -0.65
CA ALA A 332 -2.65 -27.63 0.64
C ALA A 332 -3.32 -26.51 1.45
N LEU A 333 -3.54 -25.34 0.85
CA LEU A 333 -4.22 -24.22 1.50
C LEU A 333 -5.64 -24.59 1.93
N ARG A 334 -6.41 -25.23 1.05
CA ARG A 334 -7.78 -25.68 1.37
C ARG A 334 -7.85 -26.72 2.50
N ARG A 335 -6.79 -27.53 2.66
CA ARG A 335 -6.68 -28.47 3.80
C ARG A 335 -6.35 -27.74 5.09
N GLN A 336 -5.44 -26.76 5.02
CA GLN A 336 -5.07 -25.92 6.16
C GLN A 336 -6.24 -25.09 6.68
N GLU A 337 -7.03 -24.47 5.79
CA GLU A 337 -8.28 -23.76 6.13
C GLU A 337 -9.29 -24.63 6.90
N ARG A 338 -9.24 -25.94 6.70
CA ARG A 338 -10.11 -26.92 7.38
C ARG A 338 -9.48 -27.54 8.62
N GLY A 339 -8.33 -27.04 9.07
CA GLY A 339 -7.57 -27.57 10.20
C GLY A 339 -7.01 -28.97 9.98
N LEU A 340 -6.92 -29.45 8.72
CA LEU A 340 -6.37 -30.77 8.42
C LEU A 340 -4.84 -30.69 8.43
N ALA A 341 -4.20 -31.78 8.88
CA ALA A 341 -2.75 -31.90 8.79
C ALA A 341 -2.29 -31.79 7.32
N VAL A 342 -1.43 -30.80 7.08
CA VAL A 342 -0.67 -30.60 5.86
C VAL A 342 0.80 -30.79 6.23
N GLY A 343 1.52 -31.63 5.49
CA GLY A 343 2.96 -31.76 5.71
C GLY A 343 3.63 -30.41 5.42
N GLN A 344 4.48 -29.93 6.34
CA GLN A 344 5.33 -28.75 6.11
C GLN A 344 6.24 -29.04 4.92
N ARG A 345 5.91 -28.47 3.76
CA ARG A 345 6.67 -28.64 2.53
C ARG A 345 7.21 -27.29 2.13
N ALA A 346 8.52 -27.20 1.94
CA ALA A 346 9.13 -26.04 1.34
C ALA A 346 8.56 -25.81 -0.08
N HIS A 347 8.27 -24.54 -0.40
CA HIS A 347 7.71 -24.12 -1.70
C HIS A 347 8.78 -23.64 -2.69
N HIS A 348 10.06 -23.71 -2.30
CA HIS A 348 11.21 -23.35 -3.14
C HIS A 348 11.35 -24.29 -4.35
N LEU A 349 11.87 -23.77 -5.46
CA LEU A 349 11.90 -24.46 -6.76
C LEU A 349 13.29 -24.43 -7.39
N VAL A 350 13.58 -25.46 -8.19
CA VAL A 350 14.79 -25.55 -9.02
C VAL A 350 14.40 -25.48 -10.49
N PHE A 351 14.82 -24.46 -11.21
CA PHE A 351 14.59 -24.29 -12.64
C PHE A 351 15.82 -24.74 -13.42
N ALA A 352 15.78 -25.96 -13.96
CA ALA A 352 16.92 -26.60 -14.60
C ALA A 352 16.76 -26.59 -16.12
N GLY A 353 17.64 -25.90 -16.83
CA GLY A 353 17.70 -25.96 -18.30
C GLY A 353 18.58 -24.90 -18.96
N PRO A 354 18.79 -25.00 -20.28
CA PRO A 354 19.63 -24.08 -21.05
C PRO A 354 19.19 -22.62 -21.00
N PRO A 355 20.07 -21.64 -21.29
CA PRO A 355 19.71 -20.23 -21.39
C PRO A 355 18.70 -20.01 -22.52
N GLY A 356 17.83 -19.02 -22.32
CA GLY A 356 16.80 -18.65 -23.31
C GLY A 356 15.63 -19.64 -23.46
N THR A 357 15.43 -20.54 -22.49
CA THR A 357 14.28 -21.47 -22.42
C THR A 357 13.08 -20.93 -21.63
N GLY A 358 13.11 -19.64 -21.24
CA GLY A 358 11.97 -19.00 -20.56
C GLY A 358 11.94 -19.10 -19.03
N LYS A 359 13.00 -19.60 -18.38
CA LYS A 359 13.09 -19.74 -16.90
C LYS A 359 12.64 -18.50 -16.13
N THR A 360 13.23 -17.34 -16.41
CA THR A 360 12.92 -16.07 -15.72
C THR A 360 11.48 -15.64 -15.96
N THR A 361 10.97 -15.84 -17.18
CA THR A 361 9.59 -15.48 -17.52
C THR A 361 8.57 -16.38 -16.83
N ILE A 362 8.82 -17.70 -16.80
CA ILE A 362 7.99 -18.64 -16.04
C ILE A 362 8.06 -18.39 -14.54
N ALA A 363 9.19 -17.91 -14.00
CA ALA A 363 9.29 -17.56 -12.59
C ALA A 363 8.33 -16.43 -12.21
N ARG A 364 8.14 -15.44 -13.08
CA ARG A 364 7.13 -14.36 -12.92
C ARG A 364 5.71 -14.91 -12.93
N VAL A 365 5.41 -15.84 -13.84
CA VAL A 365 4.11 -16.52 -13.87
C VAL A 365 3.86 -17.29 -12.57
N VAL A 366 4.85 -18.04 -12.08
CA VAL A 366 4.75 -18.77 -10.81
C VAL A 366 4.53 -17.81 -9.63
N ALA A 367 5.20 -16.66 -9.59
CA ALA A 367 5.00 -15.64 -8.57
C ALA A 367 3.54 -15.13 -8.56
N LYS A 368 2.97 -14.84 -9.73
CA LYS A 368 1.55 -14.45 -9.88
C LYS A 368 0.61 -15.57 -9.44
N ILE A 369 0.89 -16.83 -9.79
CA ILE A 369 0.10 -17.98 -9.35
C ILE A 369 0.11 -18.09 -7.81
N TYR A 370 1.28 -18.01 -7.19
CA TYR A 370 1.41 -18.10 -5.74
C TYR A 370 0.72 -16.95 -5.01
N CYS A 371 0.81 -15.72 -5.54
CA CYS A 371 0.07 -14.57 -5.03
C CYS A 371 -1.45 -14.73 -5.21
N GLY A 372 -1.90 -15.15 -6.39
CA GLY A 372 -3.30 -15.40 -6.71
C GLY A 372 -3.92 -16.54 -5.89
N LEU A 373 -3.13 -17.54 -5.48
CA LEU A 373 -3.55 -18.58 -4.54
C LEU A 373 -3.55 -18.12 -3.08
N GLY A 374 -2.92 -16.98 -2.77
CA GLY A 374 -2.76 -16.48 -1.40
C GLY A 374 -1.61 -17.10 -0.61
N LEU A 375 -0.67 -17.79 -1.28
CA LEU A 375 0.56 -18.29 -0.64
C LEU A 375 1.55 -17.14 -0.36
N LEU A 376 1.61 -16.15 -1.25
CA LEU A 376 2.45 -14.96 -1.14
C LEU A 376 1.56 -13.71 -1.12
N LYS A 377 2.03 -12.61 -0.49
CA LYS A 377 1.26 -11.35 -0.48
C LYS A 377 1.51 -10.49 -1.73
N LYS A 378 2.65 -10.67 -2.38
CA LYS A 378 3.09 -9.93 -3.57
C LYS A 378 3.44 -10.89 -4.71
N GLU A 379 3.14 -10.48 -5.93
CA GLU A 379 3.54 -11.13 -7.18
C GLU A 379 4.96 -10.74 -7.65
N THR A 380 5.68 -9.95 -6.83
CA THR A 380 7.00 -9.40 -7.16
C THR A 380 8.08 -10.48 -7.17
N ILE A 381 8.97 -10.37 -8.15
CA ILE A 381 10.19 -11.18 -8.25
C ILE A 381 11.42 -10.28 -8.08
N ARG A 382 12.34 -10.68 -7.21
CA ARG A 382 13.65 -10.07 -7.06
C ARG A 382 14.68 -10.98 -7.73
N GLU A 383 15.11 -10.58 -8.92
CA GLU A 383 16.20 -11.26 -9.64
C GLU A 383 17.55 -10.82 -9.07
N VAL A 384 18.43 -11.79 -8.81
CA VAL A 384 19.73 -11.57 -8.19
C VAL A 384 20.79 -12.49 -8.79
N HIS A 385 22.01 -12.00 -8.81
CA HIS A 385 23.21 -12.73 -9.22
C HIS A 385 24.24 -12.75 -8.09
N ARG A 386 25.32 -13.54 -8.25
CA ARG A 386 26.40 -13.63 -7.25
C ARG A 386 26.91 -12.25 -6.74
N PRO A 387 27.17 -11.25 -7.58
CA PRO A 387 27.66 -9.94 -7.12
C PRO A 387 26.69 -9.23 -6.18
N ASP A 388 25.39 -9.54 -6.24
CA ASP A 388 24.37 -8.94 -5.38
C ASP A 388 24.38 -9.54 -3.98
N LEU A 389 24.82 -10.79 -3.83
CA LEU A 389 24.83 -11.51 -2.56
C LEU A 389 26.18 -11.44 -1.85
N VAL A 390 27.28 -11.49 -2.62
CA VAL A 390 28.63 -11.61 -2.08
C VAL A 390 29.31 -10.25 -1.96
N GLY A 391 29.79 -9.91 -0.76
CA GLY A 391 30.56 -8.71 -0.45
C GLY A 391 32.06 -8.88 -0.70
N GLN A 392 32.82 -7.79 -0.67
CA GLN A 392 34.28 -7.82 -0.85
C GLN A 392 35.04 -7.98 0.47
N HIS A 393 34.39 -7.67 1.60
CA HIS A 393 34.99 -7.69 2.94
C HIS A 393 34.31 -8.71 3.87
N ILE A 394 35.02 -9.08 4.95
CA ILE A 394 34.51 -10.00 5.99
C ILE A 394 33.28 -9.35 6.66
N GLY A 395 32.19 -10.12 6.80
CA GLY A 395 30.93 -9.67 7.40
C GLY A 395 29.98 -8.94 6.43
N GLU A 396 30.48 -8.40 5.32
CA GLU A 396 29.68 -7.68 4.32
C GLU A 396 28.69 -8.61 3.60
N THR A 397 29.09 -9.86 3.35
CA THR A 397 28.29 -10.84 2.60
C THR A 397 26.99 -11.21 3.32
N GLU A 398 27.02 -11.37 4.64
CA GLU A 398 25.82 -11.69 5.43
C GLU A 398 24.82 -10.52 5.42
N ALA A 399 25.30 -9.30 5.69
CA ALA A 399 24.48 -8.10 5.66
C ALA A 399 23.85 -7.87 4.27
N LYS A 400 24.65 -8.04 3.21
CA LYS A 400 24.19 -7.87 1.83
C LYS A 400 23.17 -8.93 1.42
N THR A 401 23.41 -10.18 1.77
CA THR A 401 22.47 -11.29 1.51
C THR A 401 21.16 -11.08 2.26
N ASN A 402 21.19 -10.67 3.53
CA ASN A 402 19.99 -10.35 4.30
C ASN A 402 19.20 -9.19 3.67
N ALA A 403 19.85 -8.07 3.33
CA ALA A 403 19.18 -6.94 2.70
C ALA A 403 18.50 -7.33 1.38
N VAL A 404 19.14 -8.18 0.59
CA VAL A 404 18.56 -8.73 -0.64
C VAL A 404 17.33 -9.59 -0.35
N ILE A 405 17.41 -10.48 0.64
CA ILE A 405 16.29 -11.34 1.04
C ILE A 405 15.14 -10.50 1.60
N ASP A 406 15.41 -9.51 2.43
CA ASP A 406 14.41 -8.59 3.00
C ASP A 406 13.67 -7.84 1.89
N SER A 407 14.37 -7.44 0.82
CA SER A 407 13.76 -6.83 -0.36
C SER A 407 12.85 -7.77 -1.16
N ALA A 408 12.98 -9.09 -0.96
CA ALA A 408 12.21 -10.13 -1.64
C ALA A 408 11.11 -10.76 -0.76
N LEU A 409 10.97 -10.33 0.51
CA LEU A 409 9.96 -10.84 1.42
C LEU A 409 8.54 -10.60 0.90
N ASP A 410 7.67 -11.55 1.25
CA ASP A 410 6.29 -11.68 0.79
C ASP A 410 6.16 -11.94 -0.73
N GLY A 411 7.26 -12.26 -1.41
CA GLY A 411 7.36 -12.52 -2.84
C GLY A 411 8.35 -13.64 -3.20
N VAL A 412 8.97 -13.52 -4.37
CA VAL A 412 9.90 -14.52 -4.91
C VAL A 412 11.31 -13.95 -5.06
N LEU A 413 12.31 -14.66 -4.52
CA LEU A 413 13.74 -14.41 -4.79
C LEU A 413 14.22 -15.37 -5.90
N PHE A 414 14.72 -14.84 -7.00
CA PHE A 414 15.19 -15.63 -8.15
C PHE A 414 16.71 -15.49 -8.30
N LEU A 415 17.43 -16.59 -8.06
CA LEU A 415 18.88 -16.68 -8.19
C LEU A 415 19.22 -17.33 -9.52
N ASP A 416 19.65 -16.52 -10.50
CA ASP A 416 20.15 -17.05 -11.77
C ASP A 416 21.61 -17.48 -11.62
N GLU A 417 21.96 -18.59 -12.27
CA GLU A 417 23.27 -19.22 -12.18
C GLU A 417 23.75 -19.44 -10.73
N ALA A 418 22.87 -19.97 -9.89
CA ALA A 418 23.11 -20.14 -8.44
C ALA A 418 24.40 -20.95 -8.12
N TYR A 419 24.80 -21.86 -9.02
CA TYR A 419 26.05 -22.62 -8.91
C TYR A 419 27.31 -21.74 -8.85
N SER A 420 27.24 -20.50 -9.35
CA SER A 420 28.33 -19.52 -9.26
C SER A 420 28.71 -19.21 -7.81
N LEU A 421 27.81 -19.40 -6.84
CA LEU A 421 28.09 -19.20 -5.41
C LEU A 421 29.08 -20.20 -4.82
N VAL A 422 29.20 -21.40 -5.40
CA VAL A 422 30.09 -22.48 -4.91
C VAL A 422 31.42 -22.54 -5.69
N SER A 423 31.44 -21.98 -6.91
CA SER A 423 32.41 -22.37 -7.92
C SER A 423 33.49 -21.32 -8.21
N THR A 424 34.44 -21.09 -7.29
CA THR A 424 35.65 -20.31 -7.62
C THR A 424 36.99 -20.92 -7.23
N GLY A 425 37.05 -21.94 -6.37
CA GLY A 425 38.33 -22.55 -5.94
C GLY A 425 39.31 -21.56 -5.27
N ALA A 426 38.86 -20.34 -4.97
CA ALA A 426 39.66 -19.28 -4.38
C ALA A 426 39.72 -19.43 -2.86
N LYS A 427 40.88 -19.13 -2.26
CA LYS A 427 41.13 -19.27 -0.81
C LYS A 427 40.27 -18.38 0.10
N ASN A 428 39.55 -17.40 -0.45
CA ASN A 428 38.71 -16.43 0.26
C ASN A 428 37.28 -16.38 -0.32
N ASP A 429 36.62 -17.54 -0.49
CA ASP A 429 35.28 -17.58 -1.09
C ASP A 429 34.17 -17.33 -0.05
N PHE A 430 33.67 -16.10 0.00
CA PHE A 430 32.53 -15.71 0.85
C PHE A 430 31.18 -16.25 0.33
N GLY A 431 31.14 -16.95 -0.82
CA GLY A 431 29.91 -17.52 -1.37
C GLY A 431 29.22 -18.54 -0.46
N LEU A 432 29.99 -19.29 0.34
CA LEU A 432 29.43 -20.21 1.34
C LEU A 432 28.65 -19.49 2.43
N VAL A 433 29.10 -18.30 2.85
CA VAL A 433 28.40 -17.48 3.85
C VAL A 433 27.04 -17.01 3.32
N ALA A 434 26.97 -16.64 2.04
CA ALA A 434 25.70 -16.31 1.39
C ALA A 434 24.74 -17.51 1.35
N ILE A 435 25.25 -18.72 1.08
CA ILE A 435 24.45 -19.95 1.08
C ILE A 435 23.91 -20.27 2.48
N ASP A 436 24.74 -20.18 3.51
CA ASP A 436 24.33 -20.44 4.90
C ASP A 436 23.26 -19.43 5.36
N THR A 437 23.46 -18.15 5.02
CA THR A 437 22.48 -17.09 5.29
C THR A 437 21.16 -17.36 4.56
N LEU A 438 21.23 -17.72 3.27
CA LEU A 438 20.05 -18.07 2.47
C LEU A 438 19.28 -19.25 3.07
N LEU A 439 19.98 -20.32 3.48
CA LEU A 439 19.37 -21.50 4.11
C LEU A 439 18.65 -21.16 5.42
N ALA A 440 19.24 -20.31 6.26
CA ALA A 440 18.62 -19.87 7.50
C ALA A 440 17.33 -19.07 7.23
N ARG A 441 17.37 -18.14 6.29
CA ARG A 441 16.19 -17.34 5.92
C ARG A 441 15.11 -18.16 5.22
N MET A 442 15.47 -19.15 4.41
CA MET A 442 14.52 -20.09 3.81
C MET A 442 13.73 -20.89 4.86
N GLU A 443 14.31 -21.14 6.04
CA GLU A 443 13.60 -21.79 7.14
C GLU A 443 12.74 -20.79 7.94
N ASN A 444 13.32 -19.66 8.33
CA ASN A 444 12.67 -18.68 9.20
C ASN A 444 11.49 -17.97 8.51
N ASP A 445 11.62 -17.69 7.21
CA ASP A 445 10.63 -16.94 6.42
C ASP A 445 9.85 -17.83 5.43
N ARG A 446 9.77 -19.14 5.69
CA ARG A 446 9.21 -20.13 4.75
C ARG A 446 7.77 -19.86 4.28
N ASP A 447 6.99 -19.14 5.09
CA ASP A 447 5.59 -18.77 4.78
C ASP A 447 5.48 -17.42 4.04
N ARG A 448 6.60 -16.70 3.92
CA ARG A 448 6.68 -15.37 3.32
C ARG A 448 7.63 -15.30 2.12
N LEU A 449 8.53 -16.26 1.96
CA LEU A 449 9.57 -16.23 0.94
C LEU A 449 9.59 -17.52 0.13
N VAL A 450 9.48 -17.39 -1.19
CA VAL A 450 9.80 -18.47 -2.13
C VAL A 450 11.12 -18.15 -2.80
N VAL A 451 11.97 -19.16 -2.92
CA VAL A 451 13.29 -19.05 -3.55
C VAL A 451 13.29 -19.95 -4.76
N ILE A 452 13.67 -19.40 -5.90
CA ILE A 452 13.84 -20.12 -7.16
C ILE A 452 15.31 -20.03 -7.55
N ILE A 453 15.98 -21.18 -7.63
CA ILE A 453 17.34 -21.25 -8.18
C ILE A 453 17.27 -21.69 -9.64
N ALA A 454 18.04 -21.06 -10.50
CA ALA A 454 18.07 -21.36 -11.93
C ALA A 454 19.50 -21.63 -12.42
N GLY A 455 19.59 -22.43 -13.48
CA GLY A 455 20.85 -22.81 -14.08
C GLY A 455 20.73 -24.09 -14.91
N TYR A 456 21.86 -24.59 -15.38
CA TYR A 456 21.94 -25.87 -16.04
C TYR A 456 21.85 -27.03 -15.04
N ARG A 457 21.35 -28.18 -15.50
CA ARG A 457 21.00 -29.30 -14.63
C ARG A 457 22.20 -29.85 -13.86
N ALA A 458 23.31 -30.13 -14.53
CA ALA A 458 24.48 -30.75 -13.91
C ALA A 458 25.12 -29.85 -12.84
N GLU A 459 25.16 -28.55 -13.12
CA GLU A 459 25.72 -27.50 -12.27
C GLU A 459 24.85 -27.25 -11.05
N LEU A 460 23.52 -27.28 -11.22
CA LEU A 460 22.57 -27.24 -10.10
C LEU A 460 22.64 -28.50 -9.25
N ASP A 461 22.79 -29.68 -9.84
CA ASP A 461 22.95 -30.93 -9.09
C ASP A 461 24.24 -30.92 -8.25
N LEU A 462 25.32 -30.32 -8.78
CA LEU A 462 26.56 -30.07 -8.04
C LEU A 462 26.34 -29.05 -6.91
N PHE A 463 25.69 -27.92 -7.18
CA PHE A 463 25.34 -26.90 -6.18
C PHE A 463 24.52 -27.50 -5.03
N LEU A 464 23.48 -28.28 -5.33
CA LEU A 464 22.65 -28.95 -4.34
C LEU A 464 23.42 -30.02 -3.56
N SER A 465 24.47 -30.62 -4.14
CA SER A 465 25.33 -31.56 -3.43
C SER A 465 26.31 -30.90 -2.46
N ALA A 466 26.50 -29.58 -2.53
CA ALA A 466 27.44 -28.86 -1.67
C ALA A 466 26.99 -28.79 -0.21
N ASN A 467 25.68 -28.84 0.06
CA ASN A 467 25.10 -28.80 1.40
C ASN A 467 23.79 -29.61 1.46
N GLU A 468 23.67 -30.52 2.43
CA GLU A 468 22.46 -31.34 2.63
C GLU A 468 21.20 -30.50 2.89
N GLY A 469 21.38 -29.33 3.53
CA GLY A 469 20.35 -28.32 3.71
C GLY A 469 19.71 -27.89 2.39
N LEU A 470 20.49 -27.64 1.34
CA LEU A 470 19.96 -27.23 0.04
C LEU A 470 19.06 -28.33 -0.56
N ARG A 471 19.51 -29.59 -0.55
CA ARG A 471 18.69 -30.73 -1.04
C ARG A 471 17.38 -30.87 -0.30
N SER A 472 17.38 -30.68 1.02
CA SER A 472 16.17 -30.81 1.83
C SER A 472 15.14 -29.68 1.58
N ARG A 473 15.59 -28.46 1.26
CA ARG A 473 14.70 -27.33 0.96
C ARG A 473 14.22 -27.30 -0.50
N PHE A 474 15.07 -27.71 -1.44
CA PHE A 474 14.78 -27.72 -2.88
C PHE A 474 14.26 -29.09 -3.33
N THR A 475 13.06 -29.45 -2.88
CA THR A 475 12.46 -30.77 -3.18
C THR A 475 11.76 -30.85 -4.54
N ARG A 476 11.54 -29.71 -5.20
CA ARG A 476 10.81 -29.61 -6.48
C ARG A 476 11.70 -29.01 -7.55
N SER A 477 11.69 -29.64 -8.73
CA SER A 477 12.44 -29.18 -9.89
C SER A 477 11.52 -29.09 -11.09
N ILE A 478 11.65 -28.01 -11.86
CA ILE A 478 11.04 -27.81 -13.16
C ILE A 478 12.13 -27.92 -14.23
N ALA A 479 11.92 -28.83 -15.18
CA ALA A 479 12.86 -29.05 -16.29
C ALA A 479 12.46 -28.18 -17.48
N PHE A 480 13.41 -27.40 -18.00
CA PHE A 480 13.26 -26.56 -19.16
C PHE A 480 14.08 -27.15 -20.31
N PRO A 481 13.48 -27.99 -21.18
CA PRO A 481 14.18 -28.54 -22.33
C PRO A 481 14.52 -27.42 -23.34
N SER A 482 15.49 -27.70 -24.20
CA SER A 482 15.75 -26.88 -25.39
C SER A 482 14.53 -26.88 -26.30
N TYR A 483 14.27 -25.76 -26.96
CA TYR A 483 13.15 -25.68 -27.89
C TYR A 483 13.40 -26.49 -29.15
N ALA A 484 12.34 -27.09 -29.69
CA ALA A 484 12.37 -27.67 -31.02
C ALA A 484 12.52 -26.57 -32.09
N PRO A 485 13.14 -26.86 -33.24
CA PRO A 485 13.30 -25.90 -34.34
C PRO A 485 11.98 -25.24 -34.77
N ALA A 486 10.90 -26.02 -34.85
CA ALA A 486 9.57 -25.52 -35.20
C ALA A 486 9.03 -24.52 -34.16
N GLU A 487 9.26 -24.77 -32.87
CA GLU A 487 8.86 -23.86 -31.79
C GLU A 487 9.67 -22.55 -31.87
N LEU A 488 10.96 -22.62 -32.18
CA LEU A 488 11.82 -21.44 -32.35
C LEU A 488 11.40 -20.58 -33.56
N VAL A 489 10.99 -21.20 -34.67
CA VAL A 489 10.43 -20.50 -35.83
C VAL A 489 9.13 -19.80 -35.45
N GLU A 490 8.22 -20.49 -34.74
CA GLU A 490 6.98 -19.88 -34.27
C GLU A 490 7.25 -18.70 -33.32
N ILE A 491 8.25 -18.82 -32.44
CA ILE A 491 8.69 -17.73 -31.56
C ILE A 491 9.18 -16.54 -32.39
N ALA A 492 9.98 -16.78 -33.45
CA ALA A 492 10.48 -15.74 -34.33
C ALA A 492 9.34 -14.99 -35.03
N VAL A 493 8.42 -15.74 -35.63
CA VAL A 493 7.26 -15.19 -36.35
C VAL A 493 6.37 -14.39 -35.42
N ARG A 494 6.03 -14.92 -34.23
CA ARG A 494 5.20 -14.21 -33.26
C ARG A 494 5.88 -12.94 -32.73
N LEU A 495 7.18 -12.99 -32.50
CA LEU A 495 7.96 -11.83 -32.05
C LEU A 495 7.97 -10.73 -33.14
N ALA A 496 8.21 -11.09 -34.40
CA ALA A 496 8.16 -10.14 -35.51
C ALA A 496 6.76 -9.51 -35.64
N HIS A 497 5.70 -10.31 -35.60
CA HIS A 497 4.33 -9.80 -35.65
C HIS A 497 4.01 -8.80 -34.54
N SER A 498 4.50 -9.03 -33.32
CA SER A 498 4.29 -8.11 -32.19
C SER A 498 5.00 -6.75 -32.34
N ARG A 499 5.88 -6.63 -33.35
CA ARG A 499 6.70 -5.45 -33.67
C ARG A 499 6.35 -4.89 -35.04
N ASP A 500 5.19 -5.23 -35.58
CA ASP A 500 4.76 -4.86 -36.93
C ASP A 500 5.76 -5.29 -38.02
N SER A 501 6.41 -6.44 -37.84
CA SER A 501 7.33 -7.03 -38.82
C SER A 501 6.80 -8.38 -39.31
N LEU A 502 7.06 -8.70 -40.58
CA LEU A 502 6.62 -9.94 -41.23
C LEU A 502 7.79 -10.61 -41.95
N PHE A 503 7.98 -11.91 -41.76
CA PHE A 503 8.91 -12.67 -42.59
C PHE A 503 8.22 -13.17 -43.85
N ASP A 504 8.79 -12.90 -45.02
CA ASP A 504 8.33 -13.53 -46.26
C ASP A 504 8.54 -15.06 -46.25
N GLU A 505 7.87 -15.79 -47.14
CA GLU A 505 7.98 -17.26 -47.21
C GLU A 505 9.44 -17.75 -47.31
N PRO A 506 10.28 -17.18 -48.20
CA PRO A 506 11.71 -17.53 -48.25
C PRO A 506 12.48 -17.29 -46.95
N ALA A 507 12.24 -16.17 -46.25
CA ALA A 507 12.87 -15.85 -44.97
C ALA A 507 12.46 -16.84 -43.88
N GLN A 508 11.18 -17.21 -43.80
CA GLN A 508 10.71 -18.22 -42.84
C GLN A 508 11.34 -19.58 -43.10
N ALA A 509 11.51 -19.98 -44.36
CA ALA A 509 12.19 -21.22 -44.73
C ALA A 509 13.68 -21.21 -44.31
N GLU A 510 14.37 -20.08 -44.48
CA GLU A 510 15.76 -19.92 -44.03
C GLU A 510 15.86 -19.97 -42.50
N LEU A 511 14.96 -19.29 -41.77
CA LEU A 511 14.89 -19.39 -40.30
C LEU A 511 14.78 -20.85 -39.84
N ALA A 512 13.87 -21.62 -40.45
CA ALA A 512 13.69 -23.04 -40.14
C ALA A 512 14.96 -23.85 -40.41
N GLN A 513 15.67 -23.57 -41.50
CA GLN A 513 16.92 -24.24 -41.85
C GLN A 513 18.04 -23.93 -40.85
N VAL A 514 18.23 -22.66 -40.48
CA VAL A 514 19.25 -22.23 -39.50
C VAL A 514 18.99 -22.86 -38.13
N LEU A 515 17.76 -22.75 -37.64
CA LEU A 515 17.38 -23.27 -36.33
C LEU A 515 17.45 -24.80 -36.30
N GLY A 516 17.08 -25.47 -37.39
CA GLY A 516 17.26 -26.90 -37.57
C GLY A 516 18.74 -27.32 -37.51
N ARG A 517 19.63 -26.61 -38.21
CA ARG A 517 21.08 -26.84 -38.15
C ARG A 517 21.59 -26.70 -36.71
N LEU A 518 21.25 -25.62 -36.02
CA LEU A 518 21.70 -25.37 -34.65
C LEU A 518 21.18 -26.40 -33.64
N ALA A 519 19.96 -26.89 -33.81
CA ALA A 519 19.40 -27.94 -32.96
C ALA A 519 20.09 -29.31 -33.15
N THR A 520 20.52 -29.63 -34.37
CA THR A 520 21.23 -30.89 -34.67
C THR A 520 22.75 -30.81 -34.44
N GLY A 521 23.32 -29.61 -34.51
CA GLY A 521 24.74 -29.36 -34.30
C GLY A 521 25.15 -29.52 -32.84
N THR A 522 26.42 -29.80 -32.60
CA THR A 522 27.00 -29.89 -31.25
C THR A 522 28.23 -29.00 -31.17
N THR A 523 28.29 -28.15 -30.16
CA THR A 523 29.41 -27.24 -29.89
C THR A 523 29.85 -27.40 -28.44
N PRO A 524 31.16 -27.49 -28.13
CA PRO A 524 31.63 -27.50 -26.76
C PRO A 524 31.35 -26.16 -26.06
N ASP A 525 30.86 -26.21 -24.83
CA ASP A 525 30.70 -25.04 -23.97
C ASP A 525 32.05 -24.49 -23.46
N HIS A 526 32.01 -23.46 -22.61
CA HIS A 526 33.22 -22.86 -22.03
C HIS A 526 34.06 -23.83 -21.17
N ASN A 527 33.49 -24.94 -20.72
CA ASN A 527 34.15 -26.00 -19.96
C ASN A 527 34.56 -27.18 -20.86
N GLY A 528 34.37 -27.09 -22.18
CA GLY A 528 34.67 -28.16 -23.13
C GLY A 528 33.61 -29.27 -23.17
N THR A 529 32.45 -29.09 -22.54
CA THR A 529 31.37 -30.07 -22.55
C THR A 529 30.55 -29.95 -23.83
N PRO A 530 30.42 -31.00 -24.65
CA PRO A 530 29.62 -30.95 -25.87
C PRO A 530 28.15 -30.72 -25.54
N ARG A 531 27.56 -29.65 -26.09
CA ARG A 531 26.14 -29.31 -25.97
C ARG A 531 25.52 -29.04 -27.34
N PRO A 532 24.18 -29.18 -27.50
CA PRO A 532 23.50 -28.72 -28.70
C PRO A 532 23.88 -27.27 -29.01
N SER A 533 24.19 -26.95 -30.28
CA SER A 533 24.63 -25.61 -30.66
C SER A 533 23.56 -24.54 -30.35
N ILE A 534 22.27 -24.91 -30.36
CA ILE A 534 21.17 -24.03 -29.97
C ILE A 534 21.19 -23.63 -28.48
N ASP A 535 21.72 -24.50 -27.61
CA ASP A 535 21.85 -24.21 -26.18
C ASP A 535 22.96 -23.19 -25.94
N ILE A 536 24.05 -23.30 -26.70
CA ILE A 536 25.14 -22.33 -26.69
C ILE A 536 24.68 -20.98 -27.25
N ALA A 537 23.90 -20.99 -28.33
CA ALA A 537 23.32 -19.78 -28.91
C ALA A 537 22.31 -19.10 -27.96
N GLY A 538 21.66 -19.89 -27.10
CA GLY A 538 20.72 -19.40 -26.11
C GLY A 538 19.27 -19.40 -26.58
N ASN A 539 18.85 -20.41 -27.35
CA ASN A 539 17.44 -20.70 -27.67
C ASN A 539 16.61 -19.45 -28.04
N GLY A 540 15.57 -19.10 -27.27
CA GLY A 540 14.72 -17.94 -27.54
C GLY A 540 15.44 -16.59 -27.47
N ARG A 541 16.57 -16.50 -26.74
CA ARG A 541 17.43 -15.29 -26.75
C ARG A 541 18.11 -15.15 -28.11
N PHE A 542 18.59 -16.24 -28.69
CA PHE A 542 19.13 -16.23 -30.06
C PHE A 542 18.08 -15.79 -31.06
N VAL A 543 16.87 -16.36 -30.99
CA VAL A 543 15.76 -15.99 -31.88
C VAL A 543 15.42 -14.51 -31.77
N ARG A 544 15.35 -13.96 -30.55
CA ARG A 544 15.12 -12.52 -30.35
C ARG A 544 16.17 -11.68 -31.06
N ASN A 545 17.44 -11.98 -30.82
CA ASN A 545 18.55 -11.26 -31.44
C ASN A 545 18.53 -11.40 -32.97
N LEU A 546 18.12 -12.56 -33.48
CA LEU A 546 17.99 -12.81 -34.92
C LEU A 546 16.87 -11.98 -35.54
N VAL A 547 15.71 -11.87 -34.89
CA VAL A 547 14.61 -11.01 -35.35
C VAL A 547 15.04 -9.54 -35.35
N GLU A 548 15.54 -9.04 -34.21
CA GLU A 548 16.00 -7.64 -34.08
C GLU A 548 17.07 -7.31 -35.13
N ARG A 549 18.03 -8.20 -35.33
CA ARG A 549 19.07 -8.00 -36.34
C ARG A 549 18.53 -8.06 -37.77
N SER A 550 17.56 -8.93 -38.05
CA SER A 550 16.93 -8.99 -39.38
C SER A 550 16.12 -7.72 -39.67
N GLU A 551 15.51 -7.11 -38.67
CA GLU A 551 14.86 -5.79 -38.79
C GLU A 551 15.89 -4.69 -39.13
N GLU A 552 17.04 -4.67 -38.46
CA GLU A 552 18.13 -3.74 -38.77
C GLU A 552 18.65 -3.91 -40.21
N GLU A 553 18.78 -5.15 -40.69
CA GLU A 553 19.20 -5.43 -42.07
C GLU A 553 18.11 -5.05 -43.09
N ARG A 554 16.82 -5.20 -42.75
CA ARG A 554 15.70 -4.69 -43.54
C ARG A 554 15.76 -3.17 -43.64
N GLU A 555 15.94 -2.46 -42.53
CA GLU A 555 16.05 -1.00 -42.49
C GLU A 555 17.22 -0.51 -43.35
N HIS A 556 18.39 -1.16 -43.22
CA HIS A 556 19.54 -0.86 -44.06
C HIS A 556 19.25 -1.09 -45.54
N ARG A 557 18.55 -2.17 -45.90
CA ARG A 557 18.14 -2.48 -47.28
C ARG A 557 17.20 -1.40 -47.85
N LEU A 558 16.21 -0.96 -47.08
CA LEU A 558 15.23 0.04 -47.50
C LEU A 558 15.86 1.44 -47.64
N ASP A 559 16.73 1.84 -46.72
CA ASP A 559 17.44 3.13 -46.77
C ASP A 559 18.33 3.28 -48.01
N HIS A 560 18.81 2.16 -48.56
CA HIS A 560 19.67 2.11 -49.74
C HIS A 560 18.93 1.77 -51.04
N ALA A 561 17.59 1.72 -51.04
CA ALA A 561 16.80 1.49 -52.25
C ALA A 561 16.70 2.77 -53.12
N GLU A 562 16.46 2.62 -54.43
CA GLU A 562 16.43 3.75 -55.36
C GLU A 562 15.23 4.70 -55.13
N ASN A 563 14.14 4.25 -54.49
CA ASN A 563 12.93 5.02 -54.20
C ASN A 563 12.60 5.04 -52.69
N VAL A 564 13.40 5.76 -51.91
CA VAL A 564 13.29 5.79 -50.43
C VAL A 564 11.97 6.43 -49.94
N ASP A 565 11.33 7.29 -50.74
CA ASP A 565 10.16 8.07 -50.34
C ASP A 565 8.80 7.41 -50.68
N ASP A 566 8.76 6.21 -51.28
CA ASP A 566 7.53 5.60 -51.83
C ASP A 566 7.37 4.10 -51.46
N PHE A 567 7.58 3.76 -50.19
CA PHE A 567 7.30 2.42 -49.68
C PHE A 567 5.87 2.28 -49.17
N THR A 568 5.25 1.14 -49.47
CA THR A 568 4.01 0.72 -48.84
C THR A 568 4.26 0.21 -47.42
N ASP A 569 3.23 0.23 -46.56
CA ASP A 569 3.30 -0.34 -45.21
C ASP A 569 3.77 -1.81 -45.26
N GLU A 570 3.28 -2.60 -46.23
CA GLU A 570 3.69 -4.00 -46.40
C GLU A 570 5.20 -4.15 -46.68
N GLU A 571 5.79 -3.26 -47.48
CA GLU A 571 7.23 -3.26 -47.76
C GLU A 571 8.05 -2.85 -46.55
N LEU A 572 7.59 -1.87 -45.78
CA LEU A 572 8.23 -1.45 -44.53
C LEU A 572 8.20 -2.55 -43.47
N MET A 573 7.16 -3.38 -43.47
CA MET A 573 7.01 -4.49 -42.52
C MET A 573 7.80 -5.74 -42.93
N THR A 574 8.06 -5.96 -44.23
CA THR A 574 8.57 -7.24 -44.75
C THR A 574 10.09 -7.42 -44.60
N ILE A 575 10.47 -8.45 -43.86
CA ILE A 575 11.82 -8.99 -43.73
C ILE A 575 12.01 -10.09 -44.78
N THR A 576 13.07 -9.96 -45.57
CA THR A 576 13.38 -10.92 -46.65
C THR A 576 14.49 -11.89 -46.29
N ILE A 577 14.65 -12.94 -47.10
CA ILE A 577 15.69 -13.96 -46.91
C ILE A 577 17.11 -13.39 -46.82
N ASP A 578 17.43 -12.35 -47.61
CA ASP A 578 18.76 -11.75 -47.60
C ASP A 578 19.04 -11.02 -46.29
N ASP A 579 18.01 -10.46 -45.66
CA ASP A 579 18.11 -9.78 -44.36
C ASP A 579 18.39 -10.82 -43.26
N VAL A 580 17.69 -11.95 -43.28
CA VAL A 580 17.91 -13.08 -42.36
C VAL A 580 19.32 -13.67 -42.51
N ARG A 581 19.79 -13.90 -43.74
CA ARG A 581 21.14 -14.45 -44.01
C ARG A 581 22.26 -13.54 -43.55
N ARG A 582 22.09 -12.22 -43.71
CA ARG A 582 23.07 -11.25 -43.18
C ARG A 582 23.06 -11.28 -41.65
N ALA A 583 21.88 -11.27 -41.03
CA ALA A 583 21.72 -11.33 -39.59
C ALA A 583 22.33 -12.62 -38.98
N GLU A 584 22.03 -13.79 -39.55
CA GLU A 584 22.54 -15.07 -39.05
C GLU A 584 24.07 -15.11 -39.10
N THR A 585 24.67 -14.63 -40.20
CA THR A 585 26.11 -14.69 -40.41
C THR A 585 26.84 -13.89 -39.33
N ILE A 586 26.32 -12.71 -39.00
CA ILE A 586 26.90 -11.83 -37.97
C ILE A 586 26.78 -12.49 -36.59
N LEU A 587 25.59 -13.00 -36.24
CA LEU A 587 25.32 -13.57 -34.92
C LEU A 587 26.11 -14.86 -34.68
N LEU A 588 26.10 -15.78 -35.64
CA LEU A 588 26.82 -17.06 -35.53
C LEU A 588 28.33 -16.84 -35.42
N ARG A 589 28.88 -15.91 -36.20
CA ARG A 589 30.31 -15.53 -36.11
C ARG A 589 30.66 -14.96 -34.74
N GLY A 590 29.80 -14.12 -34.16
CA GLY A 590 29.97 -13.59 -32.82
C GLY A 590 29.95 -14.66 -31.72
N LEU A 591 29.25 -15.76 -31.96
CA LEU A 591 29.15 -16.90 -31.05
C LEU A 591 30.21 -17.99 -31.31
N GLY A 592 31.07 -17.83 -32.32
CA GLY A 592 32.05 -18.84 -32.71
C GLY A 592 31.42 -20.11 -33.29
N LEU A 593 30.18 -20.04 -33.77
CA LEU A 593 29.47 -21.13 -34.43
C LEU A 593 29.74 -21.10 -35.94
N GLU A 594 29.80 -22.27 -36.57
CA GLU A 594 30.10 -22.36 -38.01
C GLU A 594 29.01 -21.68 -38.85
N THR A 595 29.40 -20.66 -39.61
CA THR A 595 28.62 -20.05 -40.70
C THR A 595 28.97 -20.77 -42.00
N ASN A 596 27.99 -21.34 -42.70
CA ASN A 596 28.24 -21.74 -44.09
C ASN A 596 28.19 -20.48 -44.97
N ALA A 597 29.33 -20.21 -45.60
CA ALA A 597 29.41 -19.41 -46.82
C ALA A 597 28.61 -20.05 -47.97
#